data_AF-A0A2G9THS5-F1
#
_entry.id   AF-A0A2G9THS5-F1
#
_cell.length_a   1.000
_cell.length_b   1.000
_cell.length_c   1.000
_cell.angle_alpha   90.00
_cell.angle_beta   90.00
_cell.angle_gamma   90.00
#
_symmetry.space_group_name_H-M   'P 1'
#
loop_
_entity.id
_entity.type
_entity.pdbx_description
1 polymer ?
#
loop_
_entity_poly.entity_id
_entity_poly.type
_entity_poly.pdbx_seq_one_letter_code
_entity_poly.pdbx_strand_id
1 'polypeptide(L)'
;LAELARAIYSFKKYVTNEPFQVEYFVASDAAAIIEHTKQVLFLEDDDVAFVEDGALTIHRFTRKASDSTPDQTREVQNLNLELQQIMKGNFKTFMQKEIFEQPDSIVNTMRGRLLPSGQVVLGGIKILEELSELPVVLELASDFLDRQTPIFRDDVCIFVSQSGETADTLMALR
;
A
#
# COMPACT_ATOMS: atom_id res chain seq x y z
N LEU A 1 -0.44 6.41 16.58
CA LEU A 1 -1.77 6.82 16.08
C LEU A 1 -1.76 6.48 14.59
N ALA A 2 -2.52 5.46 14.24
CA ALA A 2 -2.41 4.74 12.98
C ALA A 2 -2.74 5.64 11.76
N GLU A 3 -1.77 5.81 10.88
CA GLU A 3 -1.95 6.21 9.48
C GLU A 3 -2.73 5.09 8.78
N LEU A 4 -4.04 5.09 9.01
CA LEU A 4 -4.98 4.22 8.31
C LEU A 4 -5.11 4.78 6.89
N ALA A 5 -4.73 3.98 5.91
CA ALA A 5 -5.16 4.13 4.52
C ALA A 5 -6.70 4.10 4.48
N ARG A 6 -7.33 5.25 4.73
CA ARG A 6 -8.77 5.41 4.62
C ARG A 6 -9.02 5.59 3.16
N ALA A 7 -9.63 4.63 2.50
CA ALA A 7 -9.96 4.82 1.11
C ALA A 7 -11.49 4.91 0.96
N ILE A 8 -11.93 5.80 0.06
CA ILE A 8 -13.33 6.07 -0.21
C ILE A 8 -13.60 5.77 -1.67
N TYR A 9 -14.66 5.03 -1.91
CA TYR A 9 -14.87 4.40 -3.20
C TYR A 9 -16.27 4.75 -3.68
N SER A 10 -16.45 4.98 -4.98
CA SER A 10 -17.74 5.31 -5.58
C SER A 10 -18.12 4.26 -6.63
N PHE A 11 -19.37 3.81 -6.63
CA PHE A 11 -19.96 3.04 -7.73
C PHE A 11 -21.04 3.86 -8.44
N LYS A 12 -20.96 3.99 -9.77
CA LYS A 12 -22.03 4.59 -10.61
C LYS A 12 -22.90 3.49 -11.19
N LYS A 13 -24.15 3.39 -10.74
CA LYS A 13 -25.16 2.54 -11.40
C LYS A 13 -25.99 3.40 -12.36
N TYR A 14 -25.77 3.25 -13.66
CA TYR A 14 -26.68 3.82 -14.66
C TYR A 14 -27.89 2.90 -14.80
N VAL A 15 -29.03 3.27 -14.20
CA VAL A 15 -30.33 2.68 -14.51
C VAL A 15 -31.12 3.75 -15.26
N THR A 16 -31.37 3.51 -16.55
CA THR A 16 -32.22 4.38 -17.37
C THR A 16 -33.61 4.49 -16.73
N ASN A 17 -34.03 5.71 -16.39
CA ASN A 17 -35.32 6.15 -15.78
C ASN A 17 -35.48 6.13 -14.23
N GLU A 18 -34.42 5.91 -13.45
CA GLU A 18 -34.45 6.06 -11.97
C GLU A 18 -33.51 7.20 -11.51
N PRO A 19 -33.75 7.85 -10.36
CA PRO A 19 -32.83 8.86 -9.82
C PRO A 19 -31.43 8.27 -9.62
N PHE A 20 -30.39 9.07 -9.86
CA PHE A 20 -28.99 8.66 -9.75
C PHE A 20 -28.70 8.08 -8.35
N GLN A 21 -28.37 6.78 -8.29
CA GLN A 21 -27.98 6.09 -7.07
C GLN A 21 -26.46 5.85 -7.08
N VAL A 22 -25.80 6.35 -6.05
CA VAL A 22 -24.37 6.17 -5.80
C VAL A 22 -24.19 5.50 -4.46
N GLU A 23 -23.29 4.52 -4.41
CA GLU A 23 -22.91 3.84 -3.19
C GLU A 23 -21.44 4.16 -2.90
N TYR A 24 -21.16 4.48 -1.63
CA TYR A 24 -19.82 4.70 -1.13
C TYR A 24 -19.43 3.64 -0.11
N PHE A 25 -18.25 3.06 -0.29
CA PHE A 25 -17.65 2.13 0.67
C PHE A 25 -16.42 2.78 1.30
N VAL A 26 -16.23 2.57 2.60
CA VAL A 26 -15.06 3.03 3.34
C VAL A 26 -14.42 1.82 3.99
N ALA A 27 -13.14 1.59 3.70
CA ALA A 27 -12.38 0.49 4.24
C ALA A 27 -10.94 0.91 4.51
N SER A 28 -10.29 0.21 5.44
CA SER A 28 -8.84 0.32 5.70
C SER A 28 -8.01 -0.52 4.73
N ASP A 29 -8.62 -1.52 4.09
CA ASP A 29 -7.96 -2.44 3.16
C ASP A 29 -8.82 -2.57 1.89
N ALA A 30 -8.16 -2.47 0.73
CA ALA A 30 -8.73 -2.67 -0.58
C ALA A 30 -9.37 -4.06 -0.77
N ALA A 31 -8.85 -5.09 -0.10
CA ALA A 31 -9.38 -6.46 -0.21
C ALA A 31 -10.84 -6.57 0.28
N ALA A 32 -11.28 -5.69 1.19
CA ALA A 32 -12.63 -5.71 1.75
C ALA A 32 -13.73 -5.28 0.76
N ILE A 33 -13.37 -4.68 -0.36
CA ILE A 33 -14.30 -3.94 -1.24
C ILE A 33 -14.06 -4.17 -2.73
N ILE A 34 -12.98 -4.86 -3.10
CA ILE A 34 -12.65 -5.20 -4.49
C ILE A 34 -13.72 -6.10 -5.16
N GLU A 35 -14.53 -6.81 -4.36
CA GLU A 35 -15.72 -7.54 -4.83
C GLU A 35 -16.84 -6.60 -5.34
N HIS A 36 -16.87 -5.36 -4.86
CA HIS A 36 -17.90 -4.37 -5.19
C HIS A 36 -17.42 -3.33 -6.21
N THR A 37 -16.16 -2.88 -6.11
CA THR A 37 -15.62 -1.86 -7.02
C THR A 37 -14.10 -1.91 -7.10
N LYS A 38 -13.57 -1.57 -8.29
CA LYS A 38 -12.13 -1.38 -8.52
C LYS A 38 -11.71 0.09 -8.52
N GLN A 39 -12.65 1.02 -8.37
CA GLN A 39 -12.40 2.46 -8.42
C GLN A 39 -12.25 3.01 -7.00
N VAL A 40 -11.07 3.56 -6.73
CA VAL A 40 -10.57 3.76 -5.36
C VAL A 40 -9.99 5.14 -5.21
N LEU A 41 -10.26 5.78 -4.08
CA LEU A 41 -9.62 7.04 -3.73
C LEU A 41 -8.94 6.83 -2.38
N PHE A 42 -7.61 6.93 -2.34
CA PHE A 42 -6.84 6.87 -1.10
C PHE A 42 -6.82 8.24 -0.43
N LEU A 43 -7.24 8.30 0.83
CA LEU A 43 -7.05 9.47 1.67
C LEU A 43 -5.63 9.45 2.25
N GLU A 44 -5.08 10.64 2.43
CA GLU A 44 -3.82 10.86 3.13
C GLU A 44 -4.09 11.39 4.54
N ASP A 45 -3.01 11.65 5.27
CA ASP A 45 -3.08 12.37 6.53
C ASP A 45 -3.78 13.73 6.40
N ASP A 46 -4.52 14.05 7.45
CA ASP A 46 -5.36 15.24 7.62
C ASP A 46 -6.53 15.38 6.61
N ASP A 47 -6.76 14.38 5.76
CA ASP A 47 -7.94 14.35 4.91
C ASP A 47 -9.21 14.00 5.71
N VAL A 48 -10.26 14.76 5.43
CA VAL A 48 -11.60 14.58 5.96
C VAL A 48 -12.56 14.52 4.79
N ALA A 49 -13.12 13.34 4.60
CA ALA A 49 -14.12 13.14 3.59
C ALA A 49 -15.53 13.38 4.11
N PHE A 50 -16.33 14.02 3.29
CA PHE A 50 -17.69 14.41 3.60
C PHE A 50 -18.60 13.99 2.44
N VAL A 51 -19.66 13.26 2.76
CA VAL A 51 -20.66 12.78 1.79
C VAL A 51 -21.99 13.44 2.11
N GLU A 52 -22.46 14.31 1.23
CA GLU A 52 -23.73 15.03 1.35
C GLU A 52 -24.43 15.06 -0.02
N ASP A 53 -25.75 14.83 -0.04
CA ASP A 53 -26.57 14.80 -1.26
C ASP A 53 -26.02 13.90 -2.39
N GLY A 54 -25.34 12.81 -2.02
CA GLY A 54 -24.72 11.88 -2.96
C GLY A 54 -23.39 12.35 -3.55
N ALA A 55 -22.89 13.52 -3.18
CA ALA A 55 -21.57 14.02 -3.56
C ALA A 55 -20.53 13.70 -2.47
N LEU A 56 -19.40 13.12 -2.89
CA LEU A 56 -18.21 12.98 -2.05
C LEU A 56 -17.32 14.21 -2.24
N THR A 57 -16.97 14.85 -1.13
CA THR A 57 -16.02 15.97 -1.05
C THR A 57 -14.91 15.63 -0.06
N ILE A 58 -13.71 16.16 -0.29
CA ILE A 58 -12.55 15.91 0.56
C ILE A 58 -12.00 17.26 0.98
N HIS A 59 -11.88 17.43 2.29
CA HIS A 59 -11.36 18.62 2.93
C HIS A 59 -10.07 18.26 3.65
N ARG A 60 -9.09 19.16 3.63
CA ARG A 60 -7.86 19.04 4.40
C ARG A 60 -7.74 20.23 5.34
N PHE A 61 -7.56 19.99 6.63
CA PHE A 61 -7.42 21.07 7.61
C PHE A 61 -6.00 21.66 7.57
N THR A 62 -5.73 22.63 6.70
CA THR A 62 -4.48 23.40 6.76
C THR A 62 -4.58 24.53 7.80
N ARG A 63 -3.74 24.48 8.83
CA ARG A 63 -3.72 25.45 9.95
C ARG A 63 -3.09 26.81 9.57
N LYS A 64 -2.72 27.05 8.31
CA LYS A 64 -2.14 28.32 7.83
C LYS A 64 -3.11 29.04 6.90
N ALA A 65 -3.71 30.10 7.42
CA ALA A 65 -4.63 31.01 6.73
C ALA A 65 -3.98 31.87 5.62
N SER A 66 -2.87 31.44 5.01
CA SER A 66 -2.12 32.21 4.01
C SER A 66 -1.84 31.48 2.70
N ASP A 67 -2.07 30.17 2.62
CA ASP A 67 -1.95 29.44 1.36
C ASP A 67 -3.33 28.98 0.92
N SER A 68 -3.92 29.78 0.03
CA SER A 68 -4.99 29.35 -0.87
C SER A 68 -4.41 28.31 -1.85
N THR A 69 -4.04 27.13 -1.35
CA THR A 69 -3.81 25.98 -2.22
C THR A 69 -5.17 25.55 -2.76
N PRO A 70 -5.32 25.38 -4.08
CA PRO A 70 -6.57 24.94 -4.68
C PRO A 70 -7.00 23.60 -4.09
N ASP A 71 -8.31 23.35 -4.07
CA ASP A 71 -8.91 22.05 -3.73
C ASP A 71 -8.06 20.92 -4.31
N GLN A 72 -7.33 20.21 -3.44
CA GLN A 72 -6.56 19.06 -3.86
C GLN A 72 -7.56 17.97 -4.21
N THR A 73 -7.84 17.84 -5.51
CA THR A 73 -8.70 16.79 -6.01
C THR A 73 -7.90 15.50 -5.97
N ARG A 74 -8.30 14.57 -5.09
CA ARG A 74 -7.72 13.23 -5.06
C ARG A 74 -8.12 12.49 -6.33
N GLU A 75 -7.16 11.89 -7.01
CA GLU A 75 -7.44 11.09 -8.19
C GLU A 75 -8.03 9.73 -7.79
N VAL A 76 -9.10 9.35 -8.49
CA VAL A 76 -9.65 8.00 -8.39
C VAL A 76 -8.73 7.06 -9.17
N GLN A 77 -8.08 6.15 -8.45
CA GLN A 77 -7.22 5.13 -9.00
C GLN A 77 -8.02 3.86 -9.31
N ASN A 78 -7.50 3.04 -10.22
CA ASN A 78 -8.06 1.71 -10.48
C ASN A 78 -7.16 0.65 -9.86
N LEU A 79 -7.71 -0.21 -9.00
CA LEU A 79 -6.93 -1.31 -8.42
C LEU A 79 -6.66 -2.38 -9.47
N ASN A 80 -5.38 -2.55 -9.77
CA ASN A 80 -4.89 -3.67 -10.58
C ASN A 80 -4.66 -4.92 -9.71
N LEU A 81 -5.68 -5.31 -8.94
CA LEU A 81 -5.71 -6.57 -8.19
C LEU A 81 -6.62 -7.55 -8.92
N GLU A 82 -6.13 -8.77 -9.13
CA GLU A 82 -6.96 -9.87 -9.61
C GLU A 82 -7.75 -10.41 -8.42
N LEU A 83 -9.09 -10.39 -8.52
CA LEU A 83 -9.98 -10.84 -7.44
C LEU A 83 -9.63 -12.25 -6.94
N GLN A 84 -9.15 -13.13 -7.83
CA GLN A 84 -8.72 -14.48 -7.47
C GLN A 84 -7.55 -14.52 -6.48
N GLN A 85 -6.69 -13.50 -6.46
CA GLN A 85 -5.55 -13.44 -5.56
C GLN A 85 -5.96 -13.18 -4.11
N ILE A 86 -7.09 -12.49 -3.89
CA ILE A 86 -7.61 -12.21 -2.54
C ILE A 86 -8.63 -13.24 -2.06
N MET A 87 -9.19 -14.06 -2.97
CA MET A 87 -10.20 -15.06 -2.63
C MET A 87 -9.56 -16.39 -2.22
N LYS A 88 -10.25 -17.16 -1.38
CA LYS A 88 -9.78 -18.49 -0.96
C LYS A 88 -9.75 -19.52 -2.09
N GLY A 89 -10.56 -19.34 -3.13
CA GLY A 89 -10.71 -20.28 -4.24
C GLY A 89 -11.08 -21.68 -3.76
N ASN A 90 -10.40 -22.69 -4.31
CA ASN A 90 -10.64 -24.11 -4.01
C ASN A 90 -9.94 -24.61 -2.73
N PHE A 91 -9.21 -23.74 -2.03
CA PHE A 91 -8.50 -24.13 -0.80
C PHE A 91 -9.45 -24.18 0.39
N LYS A 92 -9.01 -24.76 1.51
CA LYS A 92 -9.78 -24.82 2.77
C LYS A 92 -9.56 -23.59 3.64
N THR A 93 -8.36 -23.02 3.64
CA THR A 93 -7.96 -21.83 4.41
C THR A 93 -7.07 -20.93 3.56
N PHE A 94 -6.99 -19.64 3.90
CA PHE A 94 -6.06 -18.69 3.25
C PHE A 94 -4.61 -19.11 3.41
N MET A 95 -4.21 -19.52 4.63
CA MET A 95 -2.87 -20.05 4.88
C MET A 95 -2.52 -21.23 3.94
N GLN A 96 -3.48 -22.12 3.69
CA GLN A 96 -3.25 -23.23 2.75
C GLN A 96 -3.06 -22.71 1.32
N LYS A 97 -3.89 -21.77 0.86
CA LYS A 97 -3.74 -21.12 -0.45
C LYS A 97 -2.34 -20.49 -0.57
N GLU A 98 -1.94 -19.65 0.38
CA GLU A 98 -0.67 -18.94 0.36
C GLU A 98 0.54 -19.88 0.33
N ILE A 99 0.51 -20.98 1.10
CA ILE A 99 1.57 -22.01 1.06
C ILE A 99 1.65 -22.65 -0.33
N PHE A 100 0.52 -22.97 -0.95
CA PHE A 100 0.49 -23.60 -2.27
C PHE A 100 0.85 -22.64 -3.41
N GLU A 101 0.64 -21.33 -3.23
CA GLU A 101 0.97 -20.28 -4.19
C GLU A 101 2.43 -19.79 -4.09
N GLN A 102 3.22 -20.29 -3.14
CA GLN A 102 4.64 -19.93 -2.99
C GLN A 102 5.47 -20.11 -4.27
N PRO A 103 5.33 -21.21 -5.05
CA PRO A 103 6.10 -21.36 -6.29
C PRO A 103 5.84 -20.23 -7.29
N ASP A 104 4.57 -19.88 -7.51
CA ASP A 104 4.19 -18.80 -8.40
C ASP A 104 4.61 -17.43 -7.85
N SER A 105 4.52 -17.25 -6.53
CA SER A 105 4.96 -16.04 -5.84
C SER A 105 6.46 -15.78 -6.02
N ILE A 106 7.29 -16.83 -5.95
CA ILE A 106 8.73 -16.74 -6.22
C ILE A 106 8.97 -16.35 -7.68
N VAL A 107 8.29 -17.00 -8.63
CA VAL A 107 8.42 -16.68 -10.06
C VAL A 107 8.01 -15.24 -10.35
N ASN A 108 6.89 -14.78 -9.80
CA ASN A 108 6.42 -13.41 -9.95
C ASN A 108 7.39 -12.40 -9.32
N THR A 109 7.96 -12.71 -8.16
CA THR A 109 8.95 -11.88 -7.48
C THR A 109 10.26 -11.76 -8.29
N MET A 110 10.65 -12.81 -9.01
CA MET A 110 11.86 -12.82 -9.83
C MET A 110 11.63 -12.35 -11.28
N ARG A 111 10.37 -12.23 -11.71
CA ARG A 111 10.01 -11.83 -13.08
C ARG A 111 10.58 -10.44 -13.39
N GLY A 112 11.35 -10.34 -14.47
CA GLY A 112 12.03 -9.10 -14.87
C GLY A 112 13.26 -8.74 -14.01
N ARG A 113 13.58 -9.52 -12.98
CA ARG A 113 14.73 -9.35 -12.10
C ARG A 113 15.82 -10.40 -12.30
N LEU A 114 15.50 -11.55 -12.89
CA LEU A 114 16.49 -12.55 -13.33
C LEU A 114 16.58 -12.54 -14.85
N LEU A 115 17.73 -12.13 -15.39
CA LEU A 115 17.97 -12.11 -16.83
C LEU A 115 18.34 -13.50 -17.34
N PRO A 116 18.11 -13.80 -18.64
CA PRO A 116 18.54 -15.07 -19.25
C PRO A 116 20.04 -15.35 -19.13
N SER A 117 20.86 -14.31 -18.92
CA SER A 117 22.29 -14.41 -18.65
C SER A 117 22.63 -14.96 -17.25
N GLY A 118 21.63 -15.13 -16.37
CA GLY A 118 21.82 -15.46 -14.95
C GLY A 118 22.06 -14.24 -14.05
N GLN A 119 22.11 -13.04 -14.62
CA GLN A 119 22.32 -11.81 -13.87
C GLN A 119 21.03 -11.38 -13.14
N VAL A 120 21.17 -10.98 -11.88
CA VAL A 120 20.08 -10.42 -11.07
C VAL A 120 20.09 -8.89 -11.16
N VAL A 121 18.93 -8.29 -11.42
CA VAL A 121 18.69 -6.85 -11.49
C VAL A 121 17.66 -6.48 -10.44
N LEU A 122 18.10 -5.77 -9.39
CA LEU A 122 17.22 -5.20 -8.37
C LEU A 122 17.18 -3.68 -8.56
N GLY A 123 15.98 -3.13 -8.73
CA GLY A 123 15.81 -1.68 -8.88
C GLY A 123 16.40 -0.94 -7.67
N GLY A 124 17.24 0.07 -7.92
CA GLY A 124 17.89 0.87 -6.86
C GLY A 124 19.16 0.27 -6.25
N ILE A 125 19.38 -1.05 -6.37
CA ILE A 125 20.57 -1.73 -5.87
C ILE A 125 21.38 -2.22 -7.07
N LYS A 126 22.35 -1.41 -7.51
CA LYS A 126 23.12 -1.70 -8.74
C LYS A 126 24.10 -2.86 -8.57
N ILE A 127 24.48 -3.22 -7.34
CA ILE A 127 25.62 -4.11 -7.12
C ILE A 127 25.35 -5.00 -5.90
N LEU A 128 24.65 -6.11 -6.14
CA LEU A 128 24.43 -7.15 -5.12
C LEU A 128 25.76 -7.81 -4.69
N GLU A 129 26.77 -7.82 -5.58
CA GLU A 129 28.10 -8.36 -5.33
C GLU A 129 28.91 -7.52 -4.32
N GLU A 130 28.79 -6.18 -4.35
CA GLU A 130 29.41 -5.29 -3.37
C GLU A 130 28.77 -5.46 -1.98
N LEU A 131 27.46 -5.72 -1.92
CA LEU A 131 26.76 -6.01 -0.67
C LEU A 131 27.28 -7.30 0.02
N SER A 132 27.87 -8.23 -0.73
CA SER A 132 28.33 -9.51 -0.15
C SER A 132 29.57 -9.38 0.75
N GLU A 133 30.34 -8.30 0.61
CA GLU A 133 31.53 -8.01 1.42
C GLU A 133 31.30 -6.92 2.48
N LEU A 134 30.11 -6.31 2.50
CA LEU A 134 29.77 -5.28 3.48
C LEU A 134 29.28 -5.89 4.80
N PRO A 135 29.58 -5.27 5.95
CA PRO A 135 29.04 -5.69 7.24
C PRO A 135 27.52 -5.53 7.23
N VAL A 136 26.79 -6.64 7.41
CA VAL A 136 25.33 -6.65 7.53
C VAL A 136 24.95 -6.78 8.99
N VAL A 137 24.17 -5.82 9.50
CA VAL A 137 23.56 -5.87 10.84
C VAL A 137 22.05 -6.07 10.69
N LEU A 138 21.51 -7.04 11.42
CA LEU A 138 20.07 -7.30 11.48
C LEU A 138 19.56 -6.94 12.87
N GLU A 139 18.61 -6.01 12.95
CA GLU A 139 17.96 -5.62 14.20
C GLU A 139 16.43 -5.74 14.10
N LEU A 140 15.79 -6.03 15.24
CA LEU A 140 14.35 -5.85 15.39
C LEU A 140 14.05 -4.35 15.45
N ALA A 141 13.00 -3.91 14.76
CA ALA A 141 12.66 -2.48 14.70
C ALA A 141 12.38 -1.88 16.08
N SER A 142 11.78 -2.64 16.99
CA SER A 142 11.56 -2.20 18.39
C SER A 142 12.88 -1.95 19.13
N ASP A 143 13.82 -2.90 19.04
CA ASP A 143 15.10 -2.82 19.76
C ASP A 143 15.98 -1.70 19.19
N PHE A 144 15.94 -1.51 17.88
CA PHE A 144 16.63 -0.42 17.18
C PHE A 144 16.20 0.96 17.70
N LEU A 145 14.88 1.15 17.89
CA LEU A 145 14.31 2.39 18.44
C LEU A 145 14.68 2.58 19.92
N ASP A 146 14.54 1.52 20.72
CA ASP A 146 14.79 1.58 22.17
C ASP A 146 16.26 1.90 22.48
N ARG A 147 17.19 1.37 21.68
CA ARG A 147 18.63 1.55 21.88
C ARG A 147 19.18 2.83 21.28
N GLN A 148 18.39 3.54 20.48
CA GLN A 148 18.85 4.66 19.66
C GLN A 148 20.10 4.28 18.87
N THR A 149 20.03 3.14 18.16
CA THR A 149 21.16 2.58 17.42
C THR A 149 21.77 3.66 16.50
N PRO A 150 23.10 3.92 16.57
CA PRO A 150 23.72 4.93 15.71
C PRO A 150 23.58 4.57 14.23
N ILE A 151 23.16 5.55 13.42
CA ILE A 151 23.08 5.45 11.96
C ILE A 151 23.96 6.55 11.36
N PHE A 152 24.74 6.20 10.34
CA PHE A 152 25.60 7.11 9.61
C PHE A 152 25.06 7.38 8.20
N ARG A 153 25.59 8.40 7.53
CA ARG A 153 25.07 8.84 6.21
C ARG A 153 25.39 7.88 5.08
N ASP A 154 26.38 7.03 5.28
CA ASP A 154 26.87 6.01 4.38
C ASP A 154 26.21 4.65 4.61
N ASP A 155 25.35 4.52 5.63
CA ASP A 155 24.59 3.31 5.87
C ASP A 155 23.46 3.14 4.84
N VAL A 156 23.24 1.90 4.42
CA VAL A 156 22.07 1.49 3.63
C VAL A 156 21.13 0.70 4.52
N CYS A 157 20.01 1.31 4.91
CA CYS A 157 18.98 0.65 5.71
C CYS A 157 17.95 -0.05 4.81
N ILE A 158 17.74 -1.35 5.04
CA ILE A 158 16.70 -2.14 4.36
C ILE A 158 15.62 -2.50 5.37
N PHE A 159 14.40 -2.03 5.12
CA PHE A 159 13.23 -2.32 5.95
C PHE A 159 12.39 -3.39 5.27
N VAL A 160 12.12 -4.48 5.99
CA VAL A 160 11.31 -5.61 5.49
C VAL A 160 9.97 -5.61 6.23
N SER A 161 8.90 -5.24 5.54
CA SER A 161 7.53 -5.34 6.04
C SER A 161 6.60 -5.81 4.92
N GLN A 162 5.78 -6.83 5.20
CA GLN A 162 4.80 -7.33 4.24
C GLN A 162 3.64 -6.36 4.04
N SER A 163 3.14 -5.75 5.12
CA SER A 163 2.05 -4.78 5.04
C SER A 163 2.52 -3.38 4.70
N GLY A 164 3.78 -3.04 4.97
CA GLY A 164 4.28 -1.67 4.90
C GLY A 164 3.76 -0.76 6.03
N GLU A 165 2.92 -1.28 6.92
CA GLU A 165 2.23 -0.52 7.97
C GLU A 165 2.71 -0.86 9.39
N THR A 166 3.64 -1.82 9.52
CA THR A 166 4.15 -2.26 10.82
C THR A 166 4.73 -1.07 11.58
N ALA A 167 4.11 -0.68 12.70
CA ALA A 167 4.35 0.60 13.37
C ALA A 167 5.82 0.84 13.72
N ASP A 168 6.48 -0.12 14.37
CA ASP A 168 7.89 0.02 14.73
C ASP A 168 8.80 0.13 13.50
N THR A 169 8.48 -0.59 12.41
CA THR A 169 9.21 -0.51 11.14
C THR A 169 9.04 0.85 10.48
N LEU A 170 7.82 1.41 10.50
CA LEU A 170 7.55 2.76 10.00
C LEU A 170 8.22 3.84 10.85
N MET A 171 8.26 3.66 12.17
CA MET A 171 8.95 4.56 13.08
C MET A 171 10.46 4.52 12.89
N ALA A 172 11.04 3.33 12.67
CA ALA A 172 12.47 3.18 12.38
C ALA A 172 12.87 3.75 11.01
N LEU A 173 11.92 3.86 10.08
CA LEU A 173 12.14 4.49 8.76
C LEU A 173 12.13 6.04 8.82
N ARG A 174 11.45 6.65 9.81
CA ARG A 174 11.25 8.10 9.94
C ARG A 174 12.42 8.79 10.65
#